data_AF-A0A1J4JSH8-F1
#
_entry.id   AF-A0A1J4JSH8-F1
#
_cell.length_a   1.000
_cell.length_b   1.000
_cell.length_c   1.000
_cell.angle_alpha   90.00
_cell.angle_beta   90.00
_cell.angle_gamma   90.00
#
_symmetry.space_group_name_H-M   'P 1'
#
loop_
_entity.id
_entity.type
_entity.pdbx_description
1 polymer ?
#
loop_
_entity_poly.entity_id
_entity_poly.type
_entity_poly.pdbx_seq_one_letter_code
_entity_poly.pdbx_strand_id
1 'polypeptide(L)'
;MSIGTFLAYQLEPLLNSFKAFLILMLLFFFVTGIFNAVWASLINNELWKLLENGKILGSILISISVLGFSSFLVFLIICTMLYLCGEAFRMHLLFLIINIISIIGDIVLLAFSIHYSSKSMEDKYLSSFSNLLNQNDIPDVIISWQSSQKCATISSCILKAENYVHKRIFIGFVFNIVLVACSVISILGLLATILLMSLIKPVDRNVSTSENDDITGNSESSDKQTDLQRQRRESEIEIDQSELQT
;
A
#
# COMPACT_ATOMS: atom_id res chain seq x y z
N MET A 1 -28.36 -10.28 29.17
CA MET A 1 -27.50 -9.51 28.22
C MET A 1 -27.71 -10.12 26.86
N SER A 2 -28.05 -9.36 25.81
CA SER A 2 -28.26 -9.96 24.48
C SER A 2 -26.93 -10.45 23.92
N ILE A 3 -26.96 -11.51 23.12
CA ILE A 3 -25.77 -12.04 22.43
C ILE A 3 -25.07 -10.96 21.60
N GLY A 4 -25.83 -10.02 21.03
CA GLY A 4 -25.30 -8.84 20.33
C GLY A 4 -24.53 -7.88 21.23
N THR A 5 -25.02 -7.58 22.44
CA THR A 5 -24.28 -6.76 23.42
C THR A 5 -23.02 -7.46 23.95
N PHE A 6 -23.06 -8.78 24.13
CA PHE A 6 -21.88 -9.56 24.54
C PHE A 6 -20.81 -9.59 23.45
N LEU A 7 -21.22 -9.79 22.19
CA LEU A 7 -20.33 -9.72 21.03
C LEU A 7 -19.75 -8.32 20.85
N ALA A 8 -20.55 -7.26 20.92
CA ALA A 8 -20.07 -5.88 20.80
C ALA A 8 -19.01 -5.55 21.87
N TYR A 9 -19.22 -5.99 23.11
CA TYR A 9 -18.27 -5.79 24.21
C TYR A 9 -16.96 -6.59 24.02
N GLN A 10 -17.04 -7.80 23.45
CA GLN A 10 -15.86 -8.61 23.08
C GLN A 10 -15.12 -8.06 21.84
N LEU A 11 -15.84 -7.41 20.93
CA LEU A 11 -15.32 -6.83 19.68
C LEU A 11 -14.67 -5.46 19.89
N GLU A 12 -15.06 -4.71 20.91
CA GLU A 12 -14.56 -3.36 21.17
C GLU A 12 -13.02 -3.30 21.37
N PRO A 13 -12.37 -4.19 22.16
CA PRO A 13 -10.91 -4.23 22.27
C PRO A 13 -10.22 -4.57 20.94
N LEU A 14 -10.84 -5.45 20.15
CA LEU A 14 -10.33 -5.86 18.84
C LEU A 14 -10.43 -4.72 17.83
N LEU A 15 -11.54 -3.98 17.84
CA LEU A 15 -11.76 -2.82 16.99
C LEU A 15 -10.84 -1.65 17.37
N ASN A 16 -10.58 -1.43 18.65
CA ASN A 16 -9.61 -0.44 19.12
C ASN A 16 -8.17 -0.83 18.74
N SER A 17 -7.80 -2.11 18.86
CA SER A 17 -6.50 -2.61 18.42
C SER A 17 -6.33 -2.46 16.91
N PHE A 18 -7.39 -2.72 16.14
CA PHE A 18 -7.40 -2.53 14.69
C PHE A 18 -7.22 -1.05 14.31
N LYS A 19 -7.93 -0.12 14.97
CA LYS A 19 -7.73 1.32 14.75
C LYS A 19 -6.29 1.76 15.05
N ALA A 20 -5.73 1.31 16.16
CA ALA A 20 -4.35 1.61 16.52
C ALA A 20 -3.36 1.07 15.47
N PHE A 21 -3.58 -0.17 15.01
CA PHE A 21 -2.81 -0.78 13.94
C PHE A 21 -2.90 0.01 12.62
N LEU A 22 -4.10 0.43 12.22
CA LEU A 22 -4.29 1.24 11.01
C LEU A 22 -3.58 2.60 11.10
N ILE A 23 -3.61 3.26 12.26
CA ILE A 23 -2.89 4.53 12.48
C ILE A 23 -1.37 4.29 12.39
N LEU A 24 -0.88 3.20 13.00
CA LEU A 24 0.53 2.83 12.95
C LEU A 24 0.99 2.55 11.51
N MET A 25 0.18 1.81 10.73
CA MET A 25 0.38 1.56 9.31
C MET A 25 0.48 2.85 8.50
N LEU A 26 -0.44 3.79 8.76
CA LEU A 26 -0.50 5.07 8.09
C LEU A 26 0.74 5.92 8.38
N LEU A 27 1.15 6.00 9.65
CA LEU A 27 2.38 6.67 10.05
C LEU A 27 3.61 6.03 9.41
N PHE A 28 3.63 4.69 9.34
CA PHE A 28 4.72 3.96 8.72
C PHE A 28 4.88 4.32 7.24
N PHE A 29 3.81 4.26 6.43
CA PHE A 29 3.89 4.64 5.02
C PHE A 29 4.37 6.09 4.82
N PHE A 30 3.93 7.00 5.69
CA PHE A 30 4.35 8.39 5.64
C PHE A 30 5.85 8.55 5.94
N VAL A 31 6.34 7.89 7.00
CA VAL A 31 7.77 7.90 7.37
C VAL A 31 8.62 7.24 6.29
N THR A 32 8.17 6.13 5.70
CA THR A 32 8.83 5.46 4.56
C THR A 32 8.97 6.41 3.38
N GLY A 33 7.89 7.12 3.02
CA GLY A 33 7.91 8.11 1.94
C GLY A 33 8.91 9.24 2.22
N ILE A 34 8.88 9.83 3.41
CA ILE A 34 9.81 10.92 3.80
C ILE A 34 11.26 10.45 3.77
N PHE A 35 11.57 9.32 4.40
CA PHE A 35 12.94 8.82 4.48
C PHE A 35 13.50 8.59 3.07
N ASN A 36 12.75 7.89 2.21
CA ASN A 36 13.20 7.61 0.85
C ASN A 36 13.28 8.88 -0.01
N ALA A 37 12.42 9.88 0.21
CA ALA A 37 12.53 11.17 -0.46
C ALA A 37 13.82 11.91 -0.08
N VAL A 38 14.13 12.00 1.22
CA VAL A 38 15.35 12.64 1.73
C VAL A 38 16.60 11.89 1.27
N TRP A 39 16.57 10.57 1.32
CA TRP A 39 17.71 9.77 0.90
C TRP A 39 17.90 9.80 -0.62
N ALA A 40 16.80 9.78 -1.39
CA ALA A 40 16.82 10.03 -2.82
C ALA A 40 17.40 11.41 -3.14
N SER A 41 17.02 12.48 -2.43
CA SER A 41 17.60 13.81 -2.68
C SER A 41 19.10 13.86 -2.39
N LEU A 42 19.54 13.11 -1.37
CA LEU A 42 20.95 12.97 -1.03
C LEU A 42 21.75 12.21 -2.09
N ILE A 43 21.16 11.18 -2.71
CA ILE A 43 21.78 10.30 -3.71
C ILE A 43 21.60 10.83 -5.13
N ASN A 44 20.58 11.62 -5.43
CA ASN A 44 20.28 12.16 -6.76
C ASN A 44 21.08 13.44 -7.08
N ASN A 45 22.35 13.49 -6.67
CA ASN A 45 23.26 14.57 -7.03
C ASN A 45 24.12 14.18 -8.24
N GLU A 46 24.72 15.17 -8.91
CA GLU A 46 25.52 14.94 -10.12
C GLU A 46 26.74 14.02 -9.86
N LEU A 47 27.37 14.16 -8.69
CA LEU A 47 28.53 13.33 -8.31
C LEU A 47 28.15 11.84 -8.28
N TRP A 48 27.02 11.51 -7.67
CA TRP A 48 26.54 10.13 -7.56
C TRP A 48 26.04 9.58 -8.89
N LYS A 49 25.50 10.42 -9.77
CA LYS A 49 25.12 10.01 -11.13
C LYS A 49 26.32 9.60 -11.98
N LEU A 50 27.51 10.15 -11.70
CA LEU A 50 28.75 9.78 -12.37
C LEU A 50 29.30 8.43 -11.92
N LEU A 51 28.86 7.91 -10.77
CA LEU A 51 29.34 6.63 -10.28
C LEU A 51 28.59 5.46 -10.88
N GLU A 52 29.30 4.35 -11.02
CA GLU A 52 28.77 3.11 -11.56
C GLU A 52 27.50 2.69 -10.81
N ASN A 53 26.37 2.58 -11.51
CA ASN A 53 25.05 2.24 -10.95
C ASN A 53 24.42 3.27 -9.97
N GLY A 54 25.03 4.45 -9.76
CA GLY A 54 24.48 5.45 -8.84
C GLY A 54 23.14 6.03 -9.30
N LYS A 55 22.97 6.20 -10.63
CA LYS A 55 21.69 6.59 -11.24
C LYS A 55 20.57 5.57 -10.97
N ILE A 56 20.90 4.27 -11.00
CA ILE A 56 19.91 3.20 -10.78
C ILE A 56 19.43 3.24 -9.33
N LEU A 57 20.36 3.34 -8.37
CA LEU A 57 20.01 3.49 -6.95
C LEU A 57 19.11 4.73 -6.74
N GLY A 58 19.46 5.89 -7.32
CA GLY A 58 18.62 7.08 -7.26
C GLY A 58 17.19 6.86 -7.78
N SER A 59 17.04 6.21 -8.93
CA SER A 59 15.72 5.89 -9.51
C SER A 59 14.90 4.93 -8.64
N ILE A 60 15.55 3.96 -8.00
CA ILE A 60 14.88 3.04 -7.06
C ILE A 60 14.34 3.82 -5.87
N LEU A 61 15.14 4.69 -5.26
CA LEU A 61 14.71 5.48 -4.09
C LEU A 61 13.57 6.45 -4.40
N ILE A 62 13.61 7.09 -5.57
CA ILE A 62 12.50 7.92 -6.05
C ILE A 62 11.24 7.08 -6.22
N SER A 63 11.36 5.88 -6.82
CA SER A 63 10.23 4.97 -7.00
C SER A 63 9.63 4.55 -5.66
N ILE A 64 10.45 4.19 -4.67
CA ILE A 64 10.01 3.86 -3.31
C ILE A 64 9.30 5.05 -2.67
N SER A 65 9.85 6.26 -2.79
CA SER A 65 9.22 7.47 -2.27
C SER A 65 7.83 7.70 -2.88
N VAL A 66 7.71 7.61 -4.20
CA VAL A 66 6.44 7.80 -4.91
C VAL A 66 5.44 6.73 -4.50
N LEU A 67 5.88 5.48 -4.40
CA LEU A 67 5.03 4.36 -4.02
C LEU A 67 4.56 4.47 -2.56
N GLY A 68 5.44 4.90 -1.64
CA GLY A 68 5.11 5.15 -0.25
C GLY A 68 4.05 6.24 -0.08
N PHE A 69 4.23 7.40 -0.73
CA PHE A 69 3.24 8.48 -0.70
C PHE A 69 1.93 8.10 -1.40
N SER A 70 2.00 7.36 -2.50
CA SER A 70 0.80 6.89 -3.21
C SER A 70 0.01 5.90 -2.36
N SER A 71 0.69 4.97 -1.69
CA SER A 71 0.06 4.01 -0.77
C SER A 71 -0.61 4.73 0.40
N PHE A 72 0.07 5.72 0.99
CA PHE A 72 -0.50 6.57 2.03
C PHE A 72 -1.78 7.27 1.57
N LEU A 73 -1.77 7.88 0.37
CA LEU A 73 -2.93 8.57 -0.18
C LEU A 73 -4.09 7.61 -0.46
N VAL A 74 -3.82 6.47 -1.10
CA VAL A 74 -4.84 5.44 -1.39
C VAL A 74 -5.44 4.92 -0.09
N PHE A 75 -4.62 4.70 0.92
CA PHE A 75 -5.09 4.25 2.23
C PHE A 75 -6.00 5.29 2.91
N LEU A 76 -5.67 6.58 2.87
CA LEU A 76 -6.55 7.66 3.34
C LEU A 76 -7.90 7.67 2.61
N ILE A 77 -7.89 7.48 1.29
CA ILE A 77 -9.11 7.40 0.48
C ILE A 77 -9.97 6.21 0.92
N ILE A 78 -9.37 5.03 1.16
CA ILE A 78 -10.09 3.86 1.67
C ILE A 78 -10.71 4.15 3.03
N CYS A 79 -9.95 4.72 3.98
CA CYS A 79 -10.48 5.05 5.30
C CYS A 79 -11.66 6.02 5.22
N THR A 80 -11.57 7.01 4.32
CA THR A 80 -12.65 7.98 4.09
C THR A 80 -13.87 7.33 3.47
N MET A 81 -13.68 6.45 2.48
CA MET A 81 -14.77 5.69 1.84
C MET A 81 -15.44 4.72 2.81
N LEU A 82 -14.68 4.05 3.66
CA LEU A 82 -15.23 3.18 4.72
C LEU A 82 -16.05 3.99 5.73
N TYR A 83 -15.65 5.22 6.03
CA TYR A 83 -16.36 6.10 6.94
C TYR A 83 -17.66 6.66 6.35
N LEU A 84 -17.64 7.09 5.08
CA LEU A 84 -18.78 7.75 4.43
C LEU A 84 -19.73 6.77 3.70
N CYS A 85 -19.19 5.69 3.13
CA CYS A 85 -19.86 4.80 2.17
C CYS A 85 -19.67 3.32 2.54
N GLY A 86 -20.11 2.92 3.73
CA GLY A 86 -19.93 1.55 4.25
C GLY A 86 -20.45 0.43 3.33
N GLU A 87 -21.42 0.70 2.46
CA GLU A 87 -22.05 -0.29 1.58
C GLU A 87 -21.29 -0.55 0.25
N ALA A 88 -20.27 0.25 -0.08
CA ALA A 88 -19.56 0.18 -1.36
C ALA A 88 -18.51 -0.96 -1.42
N PHE A 89 -18.91 -2.20 -1.15
CA PHE A 89 -18.03 -3.37 -1.03
C PHE A 89 -17.07 -3.56 -2.22
N ARG A 90 -17.56 -3.38 -3.46
CA ARG A 90 -16.75 -3.53 -4.69
C ARG A 90 -15.58 -2.54 -4.74
N MET A 91 -15.80 -1.30 -4.31
CA MET A 91 -14.75 -0.27 -4.29
C MET A 91 -13.73 -0.56 -3.20
N HIS A 92 -14.16 -0.97 -2.01
CA HIS A 92 -13.26 -1.37 -0.93
C HIS A 92 -12.35 -2.53 -1.34
N LEU A 93 -12.90 -3.55 -2.02
CA LEU A 93 -12.13 -4.68 -2.52
C LEU A 93 -11.09 -4.27 -3.57
N LEU A 94 -11.47 -3.42 -4.54
CA LEU A 94 -10.56 -2.91 -5.57
C LEU A 94 -9.35 -2.19 -4.93
N PHE A 95 -9.63 -1.26 -4.01
CA PHE A 95 -8.57 -0.50 -3.36
C PHE A 95 -7.71 -1.36 -2.42
N LEU A 96 -8.28 -2.39 -1.80
CA LEU A 96 -7.54 -3.37 -1.01
C LEU A 96 -6.52 -4.13 -1.90
N ILE A 97 -6.95 -4.60 -3.08
CA ILE A 97 -6.07 -5.28 -4.04
C ILE A 97 -4.93 -4.35 -4.49
N ILE A 98 -5.26 -3.09 -4.83
CA ILE A 98 -4.26 -2.09 -5.22
C ILE A 98 -3.23 -1.88 -4.10
N ASN A 99 -3.67 -1.79 -2.84
CA ASN A 99 -2.76 -1.65 -1.70
C ASN A 99 -1.87 -2.88 -1.51
N ILE A 100 -2.40 -4.10 -1.66
CA ILE A 100 -1.59 -5.32 -1.57
C ILE A 100 -0.50 -5.33 -2.65
N ILE A 101 -0.86 -5.02 -3.90
CA ILE A 101 0.10 -4.92 -5.01
C ILE A 101 1.15 -3.85 -4.70
N SER A 102 0.74 -2.71 -4.16
CA SER A 102 1.64 -1.63 -3.77
C SER A 102 2.64 -2.06 -2.70
N ILE A 103 2.19 -2.75 -1.65
CA ILE A 103 3.06 -3.25 -0.58
C ILE A 103 4.07 -4.28 -1.14
N ILE A 104 3.63 -5.18 -2.02
CA ILE A 104 4.52 -6.14 -2.67
C ILE A 104 5.57 -5.42 -3.51
N GLY A 105 5.16 -4.42 -4.29
CA GLY A 105 6.07 -3.58 -5.07
C GLY A 105 7.10 -2.87 -4.19
N ASP A 106 6.67 -2.34 -3.04
CA ASP A 106 7.55 -1.67 -2.08
C ASP A 106 8.59 -2.62 -1.51
N ILE A 107 8.20 -3.84 -1.12
CA ILE A 107 9.12 -4.89 -0.64
C ILE A 107 10.17 -5.23 -1.71
N VAL A 108 9.74 -5.41 -2.96
CA VAL A 108 10.66 -5.72 -4.08
C VAL A 108 11.65 -4.58 -4.30
N LEU A 109 11.18 -3.33 -4.32
CA LEU A 109 12.05 -2.16 -4.50
C LEU A 109 13.00 -1.97 -3.31
N LEU A 110 12.53 -2.19 -2.08
CA LEU A 110 13.38 -2.17 -0.89
C LEU A 110 14.45 -3.26 -0.95
N ALA A 111 14.12 -4.47 -1.42
CA ALA A 111 15.10 -5.54 -1.62
C ALA A 111 16.18 -5.14 -2.65
N PHE A 112 15.79 -4.52 -3.76
CA PHE A 112 16.76 -3.94 -4.71
C PHE A 112 17.58 -2.82 -4.07
N SER A 113 16.96 -1.94 -3.28
CA SER A 113 17.66 -0.87 -2.55
C SER A 113 18.71 -1.42 -1.58
N ILE A 114 18.41 -2.52 -0.89
CA ILE A 114 19.37 -3.27 -0.05
C ILE A 114 20.51 -3.85 -0.91
N HIS A 115 20.18 -4.46 -2.05
CA HIS A 115 21.20 -5.00 -2.96
C HIS A 115 22.17 -3.92 -3.44
N TYR A 116 21.65 -2.77 -3.87
CA TYR A 116 22.45 -1.61 -4.28
C TYR A 116 23.15 -0.90 -3.12
N SER A 117 22.76 -1.20 -1.88
CA SER A 117 23.43 -0.72 -0.66
C SER A 117 24.32 -1.80 -0.01
N SER A 118 24.64 -2.87 -0.73
CA SER A 118 25.50 -3.95 -0.23
C SER A 118 26.98 -3.59 -0.34
N LYS A 119 27.82 -4.27 0.45
CA LYS A 119 29.27 -4.11 0.41
C LYS A 119 29.87 -4.32 -0.99
N SER A 120 29.34 -5.29 -1.76
CA SER A 120 29.83 -5.52 -3.13
C SER A 120 29.55 -4.35 -4.07
N MET A 121 28.44 -3.63 -3.89
CA MET A 121 28.13 -2.44 -4.67
C MET A 121 28.88 -1.21 -4.16
N GLU A 122 29.11 -1.13 -2.86
CA GLU A 122 30.01 -0.14 -2.25
C GLU A 122 31.39 -0.16 -2.89
N ASP A 123 32.00 -1.35 -3.00
CA ASP A 123 33.32 -1.52 -3.63
C ASP A 123 33.33 -1.02 -5.09
N LYS A 124 32.23 -1.18 -5.83
CA LYS A 124 32.08 -0.63 -7.19
C LYS A 124 31.98 0.89 -7.20
N TYR A 125 31.20 1.48 -6.29
CA TYR A 125 31.14 2.93 -6.14
C TYR A 125 32.51 3.50 -5.81
N LEU A 126 33.26 2.86 -4.90
CA LEU A 126 34.61 3.27 -4.52
C LEU A 126 35.61 3.15 -5.67
N SER A 127 35.58 2.03 -6.40
CA SER A 127 36.43 1.83 -7.57
C SER A 127 36.13 2.87 -8.66
N SER A 128 34.85 3.12 -8.94
CA SER A 128 34.42 4.15 -9.89
C SER A 128 34.88 5.55 -9.45
N PHE A 129 34.75 5.87 -8.15
CA PHE A 129 35.20 7.15 -7.60
C PHE A 129 36.72 7.30 -7.72
N SER A 130 37.48 6.26 -7.36
CA SER A 130 38.94 6.23 -7.48
C SER A 130 39.39 6.41 -8.93
N ASN A 131 38.72 5.75 -9.87
CA ASN A 131 39.01 5.90 -11.30
C ASN A 131 38.78 7.34 -11.77
N LEU A 132 37.71 7.99 -11.33
CA LEU A 132 37.43 9.39 -11.66
C LEU A 132 38.45 10.36 -11.04
N LEU A 133 39.01 10.04 -9.87
CA LEU A 133 40.06 10.85 -9.22
C LEU A 133 41.43 10.70 -9.90
N ASN A 134 41.68 9.58 -10.58
CA ASN A 134 42.95 9.28 -11.24
C ASN A 134 42.97 9.62 -12.75
N GLN A 135 41.86 10.14 -13.29
CA GLN A 135 41.78 10.57 -14.68
C GLN A 135 42.51 11.91 -14.91
N ASN A 136 43.07 12.06 -16.12
CA ASN A 136 43.73 13.31 -16.53
C ASN A 136 42.76 14.49 -16.65
N ASP A 137 41.49 14.20 -16.97
CA ASP A 137 40.41 15.18 -17.09
C ASP A 137 39.36 14.89 -16.00
N ILE A 138 39.44 15.63 -14.90
CA ILE A 138 38.56 15.43 -13.73
C ILE A 138 37.30 16.28 -13.92
N PRO A 139 36.09 15.69 -13.88
CA PRO A 139 34.85 16.44 -13.98
C PRO A 139 34.74 17.57 -12.94
N ASP A 140 34.18 18.73 -13.33
CA ASP A 140 33.99 19.90 -12.46
C ASP A 140 33.25 19.59 -11.15
N VAL A 141 32.32 18.63 -11.21
CA VAL A 141 31.55 18.15 -10.06
C VAL A 141 32.45 17.48 -9.01
N ILE A 142 33.53 16.81 -9.44
CA ILE A 142 34.50 16.20 -8.55
C ILE A 142 35.47 17.25 -8.01
N ILE A 143 35.89 18.21 -8.82
CA ILE A 143 36.75 19.33 -8.39
C ILE A 143 36.05 20.16 -7.30
N SER A 144 34.77 20.48 -7.50
CA SER A 144 33.96 21.18 -6.50
C SER A 144 33.76 20.34 -5.23
N TRP A 145 33.54 19.02 -5.38
CA TRP A 145 33.49 18.11 -4.23
C TRP A 145 34.82 18.07 -3.46
N GLN A 146 35.97 17.93 -4.13
CA GLN A 146 37.30 17.92 -3.50
C GLN A 146 37.55 19.20 -2.70
N SER A 147 37.22 20.35 -3.29
CA SER A 147 37.30 21.66 -2.65
C SER A 147 36.43 21.74 -1.40
N SER A 148 35.19 21.19 -1.46
CA SER A 148 34.29 21.13 -0.31
C SER A 148 34.81 20.24 0.83
N GLN A 149 35.51 19.14 0.48
CA GLN A 149 36.06 18.20 1.44
C GLN A 149 37.47 18.58 1.94
N LYS A 150 38.04 19.67 1.39
CA LYS A 150 39.40 20.16 1.71
C LYS A 150 40.47 19.08 1.57
N CYS A 151 40.37 18.26 0.51
CA CYS A 151 41.39 17.27 0.18
C CYS A 151 42.26 17.79 -0.97
N ALA A 152 43.58 17.66 -0.85
CA ALA A 152 44.55 18.21 -1.81
C ALA A 152 45.40 17.12 -2.48
N THR A 153 45.60 15.98 -1.82
CA THR A 153 46.33 14.83 -2.38
C THR A 153 45.35 13.73 -2.75
N ILE A 154 45.66 12.98 -3.81
CA ILE A 154 44.84 11.83 -4.27
C ILE A 154 44.57 10.86 -3.10
N SER A 155 45.60 10.53 -2.31
CA SER A 155 45.46 9.64 -1.14
C SER A 155 44.49 10.19 -0.09
N SER A 156 44.55 11.49 0.22
CA SER A 156 43.61 12.12 1.15
C SER A 156 42.18 12.18 0.60
N CYS A 157 42.02 12.40 -0.71
CA CYS A 157 40.71 12.44 -1.37
C CYS A 157 40.08 11.05 -1.44
N ILE A 158 40.85 9.99 -1.67
CA ILE A 158 40.35 8.61 -1.67
C ILE A 158 39.79 8.25 -0.28
N LEU A 159 40.52 8.55 0.81
CA LEU A 159 40.03 8.30 2.17
C LEU A 159 38.75 9.08 2.48
N LYS A 160 38.61 10.31 1.96
CA LYS A 160 37.38 11.11 2.11
C LYS A 160 36.24 10.56 1.26
N ALA A 161 36.53 10.08 0.06
CA ALA A 161 35.55 9.44 -0.81
C ALA A 161 35.03 8.16 -0.16
N GLU A 162 35.92 7.33 0.39
CA GLU A 162 35.57 6.11 1.13
C GLU A 162 34.59 6.38 2.26
N ASN A 163 34.93 7.31 3.14
CA ASN A 163 34.05 7.72 4.23
C ASN A 163 32.71 8.29 3.74
N TYR A 164 32.72 9.05 2.64
CA TYR A 164 31.52 9.64 2.05
C TYR A 164 30.57 8.58 1.47
N VAL A 165 31.10 7.63 0.70
CA VAL A 165 30.36 6.51 0.12
C VAL A 165 29.84 5.61 1.22
N HIS A 166 30.73 5.15 2.12
CA HIS A 166 30.40 4.23 3.20
C HIS A 166 29.26 4.76 4.07
N LYS A 167 29.35 6.03 4.51
CA LYS A 167 28.32 6.63 5.36
C LYS A 167 26.94 6.63 4.68
N ARG A 168 26.88 6.93 3.38
CA ARG A 168 25.61 7.03 2.64
C ARG A 168 24.99 5.67 2.37
N ILE A 169 25.83 4.68 2.04
CA ILE A 169 25.41 3.31 1.80
C ILE A 169 24.99 2.63 3.10
N PHE A 170 25.76 2.80 4.19
CA PHE A 170 25.44 2.23 5.50
C PHE A 170 24.11 2.75 6.06
N ILE A 171 23.88 4.07 6.02
CA ILE A 171 22.60 4.66 6.44
C ILE A 171 21.46 4.05 5.61
N GLY A 172 21.62 4.01 4.29
CA GLY A 172 20.67 3.39 3.39
C GLY A 172 20.32 1.95 3.75
N PHE A 173 21.34 1.12 3.90
CA PHE A 173 21.22 -0.29 4.22
C PHE A 173 20.45 -0.53 5.53
N VAL A 174 20.83 0.17 6.61
CA VAL A 174 20.20 0.00 7.92
C VAL A 174 18.72 0.39 7.87
N PHE A 175 18.41 1.57 7.32
CA PHE A 175 17.02 2.03 7.26
C PHE A 175 16.17 1.15 6.34
N ASN A 176 16.68 0.74 5.17
CA ASN A 176 15.93 -0.16 4.29
C ASN A 176 15.58 -1.49 4.96
N ILE A 177 16.49 -2.09 5.74
CA ILE A 177 16.21 -3.33 6.48
C ILE A 177 15.09 -3.12 7.50
N VAL A 178 15.14 -2.00 8.25
CA VAL A 178 14.09 -1.64 9.20
C VAL A 178 12.74 -1.48 8.48
N LEU A 179 12.74 -0.81 7.32
CA LEU A 179 11.55 -0.65 6.50
C LEU A 179 10.99 -1.98 6.02
N VAL A 180 11.83 -2.89 5.53
CA VAL A 180 11.40 -4.25 5.12
C VAL A 180 10.79 -5.00 6.30
N ALA A 181 11.43 -4.99 7.47
CA ALA A 181 10.91 -5.65 8.66
C ALA A 181 9.53 -5.12 9.06
N CYS A 182 9.36 -3.79 9.05
CA CYS A 182 8.08 -3.15 9.31
C CYS A 182 7.02 -3.50 8.25
N SER A 183 7.37 -3.55 6.96
CA SER A 183 6.46 -3.97 5.89
C SER A 183 6.01 -5.43 6.04
N VAL A 184 6.90 -6.32 6.50
CA VAL A 184 6.54 -7.72 6.79
C VAL A 184 5.58 -7.82 7.99
N ILE A 185 5.87 -7.11 9.09
CA ILE A 185 4.98 -7.05 10.26
C ILE A 185 3.60 -6.51 9.87
N SER A 186 3.58 -5.51 8.99
CA SER A 186 2.37 -4.91 8.44
C SER A 186 1.50 -5.91 7.68
N ILE A 187 2.11 -6.73 6.81
CA ILE A 187 1.40 -7.81 6.11
C ILE A 187 0.85 -8.84 7.10
N LEU A 188 1.67 -9.26 8.07
CA LEU A 188 1.24 -10.24 9.08
C LEU A 188 0.05 -9.71 9.90
N GLY A 189 0.07 -8.44 10.27
CA GLY A 189 -1.05 -7.78 10.97
C GLY A 189 -2.32 -7.71 10.13
N LEU A 190 -2.20 -7.40 8.83
CA LEU A 190 -3.33 -7.43 7.88
C LEU A 190 -3.91 -8.84 7.76
N LEU A 191 -3.07 -9.87 7.58
CA LEU A 191 -3.51 -11.26 7.50
C LEU A 191 -4.21 -11.73 8.80
N ALA A 192 -3.63 -11.42 9.96
CA ALA A 192 -4.24 -11.73 11.24
C ALA A 192 -5.61 -11.07 11.40
N THR A 193 -5.76 -9.82 10.95
CA THR A 193 -7.05 -9.11 10.97
C THR A 193 -8.08 -9.79 10.08
N ILE A 194 -7.70 -10.16 8.85
CA ILE A 194 -8.61 -10.85 7.91
C ILE A 194 -9.06 -12.19 8.50
N LEU A 195 -8.14 -12.97 9.09
CA LEU A 195 -8.46 -14.23 9.75
C LEU A 195 -9.44 -14.02 10.92
N LEU A 196 -9.18 -13.05 11.79
CA LEU A 196 -10.07 -12.73 12.91
C LEU A 196 -11.47 -12.28 12.43
N MET A 197 -11.54 -11.44 11.39
CA MET A 197 -12.82 -11.05 10.79
C MET A 197 -13.57 -12.23 10.17
N SER A 198 -12.86 -13.18 9.56
CA SER A 198 -13.49 -14.38 8.97
C SER A 198 -14.06 -15.34 10.01
N LEU A 199 -13.54 -15.32 11.24
CA LEU A 199 -14.04 -16.13 12.36
C LEU A 199 -15.32 -15.55 12.99
N ILE A 200 -15.59 -14.26 12.80
CA ILE A 200 -16.80 -13.61 13.30
C ILE A 200 -17.94 -13.91 12.32
N LYS A 201 -18.82 -14.85 12.68
CA LYS A 201 -20.04 -15.10 11.90
C LYS A 201 -20.88 -13.82 11.85
N PRO A 202 -21.39 -13.41 10.67
CA PRO A 202 -22.31 -12.30 10.59
C PRO A 202 -23.56 -12.64 11.42
N VAL A 203 -24.03 -11.68 12.20
CA VAL A 203 -25.32 -11.81 12.88
C VAL A 203 -26.39 -11.78 11.80
N ASP A 204 -27.00 -12.94 11.53
CA ASP A 204 -28.16 -13.04 10.64
C ASP A 204 -29.28 -12.18 11.23
N ARG A 205 -29.48 -10.99 10.66
CA ARG A 205 -30.57 -10.07 11.03
C ARG A 205 -31.95 -10.59 10.59
N ASN A 206 -32.02 -11.80 10.03
CA ASN A 206 -33.26 -12.40 9.53
C ASN A 206 -33.94 -13.30 10.57
N VAL A 207 -33.42 -13.42 11.80
CA VAL A 207 -33.93 -14.33 12.84
C VAL A 207 -34.91 -13.63 13.81
N SER A 208 -35.43 -12.45 13.49
CA SER A 208 -36.39 -11.76 14.37
C SER A 208 -37.61 -11.17 13.65
N THR A 209 -38.25 -11.95 12.78
CA THR A 209 -39.65 -11.71 12.35
C THR A 209 -40.39 -13.02 12.08
N SER A 210 -40.26 -14.03 12.96
CA SER A 210 -40.98 -15.30 12.80
C SER A 210 -41.36 -15.98 14.11
N GLU A 211 -41.62 -15.21 15.17
CA GLU A 211 -42.28 -15.71 16.37
C GLU A 211 -43.19 -14.61 16.94
N ASN A 212 -44.36 -14.44 16.32
CA ASN A 212 -45.62 -14.04 16.95
C ASN A 212 -46.77 -13.96 15.93
N ASP A 213 -46.93 -14.98 15.07
CA ASP A 213 -48.16 -15.19 14.31
C ASP A 213 -48.58 -16.66 14.46
N ASP A 214 -48.90 -17.04 15.69
CA ASP A 214 -49.93 -18.05 15.91
C ASP A 214 -51.16 -17.28 16.39
N ILE A 215 -52.08 -17.00 15.46
CA ILE A 215 -53.54 -17.19 15.60
C ILE A 215 -54.20 -16.76 14.27
N THR A 216 -54.87 -17.74 13.65
CA THR A 216 -55.89 -17.67 12.57
C THR A 216 -55.48 -17.43 11.11
N GLY A 217 -55.51 -18.51 10.34
CA GLY A 217 -56.45 -18.58 9.19
C GLY A 217 -55.89 -18.32 7.79
N ASN A 218 -55.98 -19.37 6.97
CA ASN A 218 -55.95 -19.39 5.50
C ASN A 218 -54.61 -19.15 4.77
N SER A 219 -53.91 -20.27 4.58
CA SER A 219 -53.05 -20.54 3.43
C SER A 219 -53.86 -20.52 2.12
N GLU A 220 -54.06 -19.34 1.50
CA GLU A 220 -54.52 -19.26 0.11
C GLU A 220 -54.39 -17.83 -0.46
N SER A 221 -53.17 -17.33 -0.70
CA SER A 221 -53.03 -16.03 -1.40
C SER A 221 -51.81 -15.86 -2.31
N SER A 222 -50.87 -16.81 -2.36
CA SER A 222 -49.70 -16.66 -3.23
C SER A 222 -49.90 -17.12 -4.68
N ASP A 223 -50.89 -17.98 -4.96
CA ASP A 223 -51.12 -18.48 -6.34
C ASP A 223 -52.10 -17.61 -7.15
N LYS A 224 -53.02 -16.88 -6.50
CA LYS A 224 -54.00 -16.03 -7.21
C LYS A 224 -53.39 -14.76 -7.81
N GLN A 225 -52.22 -14.32 -7.35
CA GLN A 225 -51.59 -13.09 -7.84
C GLN A 225 -50.85 -13.32 -9.18
N THR A 226 -50.40 -14.55 -9.44
CA THR A 226 -49.72 -14.93 -10.68
C THR A 226 -50.70 -15.10 -11.84
N ASP A 227 -51.90 -15.63 -11.58
CA ASP A 227 -52.92 -15.85 -12.62
C ASP A 227 -53.60 -14.55 -13.08
N LEU A 228 -53.82 -13.59 -12.17
CA LEU A 228 -54.36 -12.26 -12.52
C LEU A 228 -53.37 -11.44 -13.38
N GLN A 229 -52.06 -11.59 -13.17
CA GLN A 229 -51.05 -10.96 -14.03
C GLN A 229 -50.91 -11.66 -15.38
N ARG A 230 -51.18 -12.97 -15.45
CA ARG A 230 -51.18 -13.72 -16.72
C ARG A 230 -52.38 -13.36 -17.59
N GLN A 231 -53.58 -13.24 -17.01
CA GLN A 231 -54.78 -12.82 -17.75
C GLN A 231 -54.68 -11.38 -18.30
N ARG A 232 -54.00 -10.45 -17.58
CA ARG A 232 -53.76 -9.09 -18.11
C ARG A 232 -52.87 -9.05 -19.35
N ARG A 233 -51.84 -9.91 -19.41
CA ARG A 233 -50.94 -9.96 -20.59
C ARG A 233 -51.62 -10.57 -21.81
N GLU A 234 -52.52 -11.52 -21.62
CA GLU A 234 -53.26 -12.14 -22.73
C GLU A 234 -54.29 -11.15 -23.32
N SER A 235 -54.93 -10.31 -22.50
CA SER A 235 -55.85 -9.27 -23.00
C SER A 235 -55.17 -8.11 -23.75
N GLU A 236 -53.91 -7.78 -23.44
CA GLU A 236 -53.17 -6.73 -24.17
C GLU A 236 -52.72 -7.19 -25.57
N ILE A 237 -52.48 -8.50 -25.76
CA ILE A 237 -52.07 -9.07 -27.06
C ILE A 237 -53.26 -9.15 -28.04
N GLU A 238 -54.48 -9.38 -27.56
CA GLU A 238 -55.67 -9.40 -28.43
C GLU A 238 -56.05 -8.01 -28.97
N ILE A 239 -55.77 -6.94 -28.22
CA ILE A 239 -56.04 -5.57 -28.66
C ILE A 239 -55.10 -5.16 -29.81
N ASP A 240 -53.81 -5.49 -29.70
CA ASP A 240 -52.80 -5.19 -30.73
C ASP A 240 -53.05 -5.91 -32.07
N GLN A 241 -53.64 -7.11 -32.05
CA GLN A 241 -53.98 -7.81 -33.30
C GLN A 241 -55.23 -7.25 -34.00
N SER A 242 -56.13 -6.61 -33.24
CA SER A 242 -57.35 -6.02 -33.80
C SER A 242 -57.10 -4.69 -34.53
N GLU A 243 -56.07 -3.94 -34.15
CA GLU A 243 -55.69 -2.69 -34.83
C GLU A 243 -54.93 -2.92 -36.15
N LEU A 244 -54.31 -4.10 -36.33
CA LEU A 244 -53.57 -4.45 -37.55
C LEU A 244 -54.44 -4.94 -38.73
N GLN A 245 -55.76 -5.11 -38.54
CA GLN A 245 -56.69 -5.57 -39.58
C GLN A 245 -57.67 -4.49 -40.10
N THR A 246 -57.44 -3.21 -39.75
CA THR A 246 -58.19 -2.05 -40.28
C THR A 246 -57.29 -1.16 -41.13
#